data_AF-A0A925ELC9-F1
#
_entry.id   AF-A0A925ELC9-F1
#
_cell.length_a   1.000
_cell.length_b   1.000
_cell.length_c   1.000
_cell.angle_alpha   90.00
_cell.angle_beta   90.00
_cell.angle_gamma   90.00
#
_symmetry.space_group_name_H-M   'P 1'
#
loop_
_entity.id
_entity.type
_entity.pdbx_description
1 polymer ?
#
loop_
_entity_poly.entity_id
_entity_poly.type
_entity_poly.pdbx_seq_one_letter_code
_entity_poly.pdbx_strand_id
1 'polypeptide(L)'
;MSRIKRKFISRLSMAGAFSLPNEYWLSIQITPQDVENLHTFLFERETPLTTRDLSAEFVEARVKSERAAAESKQKTGGKSFLPKEKYQIGDELVFSALAWNRGKVTALRAGVNPAVSGFDVLTVEMDDRSERMFAANLEAHFLNEAPIAVPEDDKMSPSFILQEHGNFIEKKLEAAFDSDEGLVKIAGRWFPRALLIDINQGQLNLAEAVLDMSGGEPLNTEALVKDIELPAGVNTKLAEFSLNYALQVDERFDEVGPAGQVLWCLRRLEPDFVREVPPSLQYVEIEHDRENLTDSMKNLEAQLDDELTPHEDADIQKEISSITIPLIYPHLRAGTLPMSARARKLFPTAYESPRVRFTLVDGKTKQRIPAWVVLENGYVFGLREWYKSHQLIPGSLVQLRRGEKPDEVTVEVKSQRSSKDWVRTVMVGKDGGFVFAMLKQAITAEFNDRMAIYVPDFKSLDPIWEKKRSFEDLVLLVMRELTKSNPQGHVHAQELYAAVNLVRRVPPAPLFALLETSPAFKHVGDLHFRLDEDAQS
;
A
#
# COMPACT_ATOMS: atom_id res chain seq x y z
N MET A 1 21.95 -14.89 52.52
CA MET A 1 22.25 -15.14 51.09
C MET A 1 21.27 -14.50 50.09
N SER A 2 19.99 -14.23 50.39
CA SER A 2 19.05 -13.70 49.36
C SER A 2 19.13 -12.20 49.04
N ARG A 3 19.59 -11.34 49.97
CA ARG A 3 19.74 -9.89 49.73
C ARG A 3 20.94 -9.51 48.86
N ILE A 4 22.01 -10.30 48.88
CA ILE A 4 23.20 -10.07 48.04
C ILE A 4 22.93 -10.48 46.59
N LYS A 5 22.18 -11.59 46.37
CA LYS A 5 21.69 -11.99 45.04
C LYS A 5 20.92 -10.86 44.34
N ARG A 6 19.97 -10.20 45.02
CA ARG A 6 19.15 -9.13 44.39
C ARG A 6 19.93 -7.87 44.00
N LYS A 7 20.90 -7.42 44.82
CA LYS A 7 21.69 -6.21 44.51
C LYS A 7 22.70 -6.43 43.38
N PHE A 8 23.30 -7.62 43.29
CA PHE A 8 24.26 -7.95 42.23
C PHE A 8 23.59 -8.06 40.86
N ILE A 9 22.39 -8.67 40.81
CA ILE A 9 21.60 -8.80 39.57
C ILE A 9 21.16 -7.43 39.03
N SER A 10 20.80 -6.46 39.89
CA SER A 10 20.30 -5.15 39.45
C SER A 10 21.35 -4.23 38.78
N ARG A 11 22.64 -4.35 39.14
CA ARG A 11 23.71 -3.52 38.56
C ARG A 11 24.37 -4.13 37.33
N LEU A 12 24.22 -5.44 37.12
CA LEU A 12 24.71 -6.16 35.94
C LEU A 12 23.75 -6.08 34.74
N SER A 13 22.51 -5.64 34.99
CA SER A 13 21.36 -5.75 34.08
C SER A 13 21.41 -4.96 32.77
N MET A 14 22.43 -4.14 32.48
CA MET A 14 22.47 -3.36 31.23
C MET A 14 23.77 -3.46 30.42
N ALA A 15 24.82 -4.11 30.93
CA ALA A 15 26.15 -4.06 30.28
C ALA A 15 26.46 -5.27 29.39
N GLY A 16 25.53 -6.20 29.19
CA GLY A 16 25.77 -7.45 28.44
C GLY A 16 24.56 -8.01 27.69
N ALA A 17 23.51 -7.21 27.50
CA ALA A 17 22.38 -7.61 26.67
C ALA A 17 22.82 -7.64 25.20
N PHE A 18 22.49 -8.72 24.49
CA PHE A 18 22.75 -8.81 23.06
C PHE A 18 21.92 -7.75 22.32
N SER A 19 22.61 -6.83 21.64
CA SER A 19 22.00 -5.77 20.85
C SER A 19 22.61 -5.72 19.46
N LEU A 20 21.78 -5.60 18.42
CA LEU A 20 22.23 -5.31 17.07
C LEU A 20 22.40 -3.79 16.87
N PRO A 21 23.25 -3.33 15.93
CA PRO A 21 23.32 -1.92 15.56
C PRO A 21 21.95 -1.39 15.13
N ASN A 22 21.64 -0.13 15.46
CA ASN A 22 20.35 0.50 15.11
C ASN A 22 20.06 0.47 13.59
N GLU A 23 21.10 0.48 12.74
CA GLU A 23 20.97 0.46 11.28
C GLU A 23 20.91 -0.95 10.68
N TYR A 24 21.00 -2.00 11.49
CA TYR A 24 21.05 -3.39 11.01
C TYR A 24 19.83 -3.73 10.15
N TRP A 25 18.63 -3.42 10.65
CA TRP A 25 17.38 -3.72 9.94
C TRP A 25 17.15 -2.81 8.73
N LEU A 26 17.69 -1.59 8.73
CA LEU A 26 17.64 -0.68 7.58
C LEU A 26 18.53 -1.16 6.42
N SER A 27 19.59 -1.91 6.74
CA SER A 27 20.55 -2.44 5.76
C SER A 27 20.45 -3.95 5.52
N ILE A 28 19.45 -4.62 6.12
CA ILE A 28 19.31 -6.08 6.08
C ILE A 28 19.32 -6.64 4.64
N GLN A 29 20.09 -7.69 4.39
CA GLN A 29 20.04 -8.42 3.13
C GLN A 29 19.47 -9.81 3.38
N ILE A 30 18.47 -10.19 2.57
CA ILE A 30 17.91 -11.54 2.58
C ILE A 30 18.88 -12.43 1.82
N THR A 31 19.38 -13.46 2.50
CA THR A 31 20.33 -14.41 1.91
C THR A 31 19.58 -15.63 1.36
N PRO A 32 20.19 -16.41 0.43
CA PRO A 32 19.59 -17.64 -0.07
C PRO A 32 19.27 -18.64 1.07
N GLN A 33 20.08 -18.69 2.13
CA GLN A 33 19.81 -19.54 3.29
C GLN A 33 18.54 -19.12 4.04
N ASP A 34 18.25 -17.82 4.10
CA ASP A 34 17.03 -17.32 4.73
C ASP A 34 15.79 -17.77 3.94
N VAL A 35 15.87 -17.75 2.61
CA VAL A 35 14.82 -18.25 1.71
C VAL A 35 14.64 -19.76 1.88
N GLU A 36 15.72 -20.54 1.91
CA GLU A 36 15.66 -22.00 2.11
C GLU A 36 15.04 -22.39 3.46
N ASN A 37 15.36 -21.64 4.52
CA ASN A 37 14.77 -21.86 5.84
C ASN A 37 13.25 -21.62 5.82
N LEU A 38 12.80 -20.53 5.18
CA LEU A 38 11.37 -20.21 5.05
C LEU A 38 10.64 -21.16 4.10
N HIS A 39 11.32 -21.64 3.06
CA HIS A 39 10.82 -22.70 2.18
C HIS A 39 10.59 -23.99 2.98
N THR A 40 11.56 -24.39 3.80
CA THR A 40 11.44 -25.56 4.68
C THR A 40 10.28 -25.40 5.67
N PHE A 41 10.15 -24.21 6.28
CA PHE A 41 9.04 -23.90 7.18
C PHE A 41 7.67 -24.03 6.50
N LEU A 42 7.53 -23.48 5.28
CA LEU A 42 6.31 -23.62 4.48
C LEU A 42 6.02 -25.08 4.11
N PHE A 43 7.06 -25.85 3.79
CA PHE A 43 6.96 -27.26 3.45
C PHE A 43 6.48 -28.10 4.64
N GLU A 44 7.04 -27.90 5.83
CA GLU A 44 6.64 -28.60 7.06
C GLU A 44 5.22 -28.23 7.51
N ARG A 45 4.82 -26.97 7.32
CA ARG A 45 3.52 -26.47 7.77
C ARG A 45 2.39 -26.83 6.81
N GLU A 46 2.71 -27.09 5.54
CA GLU A 46 1.75 -27.39 4.46
C GLU A 46 0.60 -26.37 4.35
N THR A 47 0.84 -25.11 4.74
CA THR A 47 -0.14 -24.02 4.63
C THR A 47 0.45 -22.79 3.95
N PRO A 48 -0.26 -22.18 2.99
CA PRO A 48 0.18 -20.93 2.37
C PRO A 48 0.11 -19.78 3.37
N LEU A 49 1.15 -18.95 3.40
CA LEU A 49 1.30 -17.84 4.35
C LEU A 49 1.58 -16.52 3.64
N THR A 50 1.20 -15.40 4.25
CA THR A 50 1.52 -14.08 3.69
C THR A 50 2.98 -13.71 3.94
N THR A 51 3.53 -12.77 3.16
CA THR A 51 4.88 -12.21 3.41
C THR A 51 4.99 -11.66 4.84
N ARG A 52 3.91 -11.07 5.36
CA ARG A 52 3.86 -10.57 6.73
C ARG A 52 3.99 -11.68 7.78
N ASP A 53 3.31 -12.81 7.59
CA ASP A 53 3.42 -13.96 8.48
C ASP A 53 4.85 -14.54 8.44
N LEU A 54 5.43 -14.63 7.24
CA LEU A 54 6.79 -15.13 7.03
C LEU A 54 7.86 -14.15 7.55
N SER A 55 7.55 -12.86 7.59
CA SER A 55 8.44 -11.84 8.16
C SER A 55 8.63 -12.05 9.65
N ALA A 56 7.60 -12.48 10.37
CA ALA A 56 7.71 -12.80 11.78
C ALA A 56 8.65 -13.99 12.02
N GLU A 57 8.47 -15.07 11.26
CA GLU A 57 9.33 -16.25 11.33
C GLU A 57 10.78 -15.91 10.95
N PHE A 58 10.97 -15.12 9.88
CA PHE A 58 12.27 -14.65 9.44
C PHE A 58 13.00 -13.85 10.55
N VAL A 59 12.33 -12.88 11.15
CA VAL A 59 12.92 -12.04 12.21
C VAL A 59 13.31 -12.90 13.41
N GLU A 60 12.44 -13.83 13.83
CA GLU A 60 12.73 -14.72 14.95
C GLU A 60 13.95 -15.61 14.66
N ALA A 61 14.00 -16.25 13.49
CA ALA A 61 15.13 -17.06 13.05
C ALA A 61 16.43 -16.25 12.98
N ARG A 62 16.37 -15.01 12.47
CA ARG A 62 17.53 -14.13 12.33
C ARG A 62 18.09 -13.68 13.67
N VAL A 63 17.22 -13.25 14.59
CA VAL A 63 17.62 -12.86 15.96
C VAL A 63 18.27 -14.04 16.67
N LYS A 64 17.71 -15.24 16.53
CA LYS A 64 18.27 -16.46 17.13
C LYS A 64 19.65 -16.81 16.55
N SER A 65 19.82 -16.71 15.23
CA SER A 65 21.09 -16.95 14.54
C SER A 65 22.17 -15.95 14.96
N GLU A 66 21.87 -14.66 14.97
CA GLU A 66 22.82 -13.62 15.35
C GLU A 66 23.21 -13.73 16.84
N ARG A 67 22.27 -14.12 17.70
CA ARG A 67 22.56 -14.42 19.11
C ARG A 67 23.53 -15.59 19.24
N ALA A 68 23.27 -16.69 18.55
CA ALA A 68 24.16 -17.85 18.55
C ALA A 68 25.56 -17.51 18.00
N ALA A 69 25.63 -16.67 16.96
CA ALA A 69 26.90 -16.18 16.42
C ALA A 69 27.66 -15.29 17.41
N ALA A 70 26.97 -14.39 18.12
CA ALA A 70 27.55 -13.56 19.17
C ALA A 70 28.08 -14.41 20.34
N GLU A 71 27.31 -15.39 20.81
CA GLU A 71 27.73 -16.33 21.84
C GLU A 71 28.96 -17.15 21.38
N SER A 72 28.98 -17.59 20.13
CA SER A 72 30.11 -18.35 19.58
C SER A 72 31.37 -17.50 19.46
N LYS A 73 31.27 -16.25 18.99
CA LYS A 73 32.41 -15.30 18.93
C LYS A 73 32.94 -14.93 20.31
N GLN A 74 32.08 -14.93 21.32
CA GLN A 74 32.47 -14.67 22.71
C GLN A 74 33.18 -15.87 23.35
N LYS A 75 32.86 -17.11 22.92
CA LYS A 75 33.51 -18.35 23.41
C LYS A 75 34.90 -18.61 22.83
N THR A 76 35.25 -18.05 21.67
CA THR A 76 36.55 -18.28 21.01
C THR A 76 37.72 -17.46 21.58
N GLY A 77 37.50 -16.66 22.62
CA GLY A 77 38.46 -15.67 23.14
C GLY A 77 39.26 -16.02 24.41
N GLY A 78 39.14 -17.24 24.96
CA GLY A 78 39.84 -17.66 26.18
C GLY A 78 39.05 -18.69 26.99
N LYS A 79 39.64 -19.24 28.07
CA LYS A 79 38.93 -20.19 28.95
C LYS A 79 37.89 -19.44 29.77
N SER A 80 36.64 -19.92 29.81
CA SER A 80 35.61 -19.28 30.64
C SER A 80 35.91 -19.49 32.13
N PHE A 81 35.88 -18.41 32.92
CA PHE A 81 36.12 -18.50 34.35
C PHE A 81 34.95 -19.13 35.09
N LEU A 82 35.19 -20.29 35.71
CA LEU A 82 34.29 -20.98 36.62
C LEU A 82 34.97 -21.11 37.98
N PRO A 83 34.37 -20.60 39.08
CA PRO A 83 34.97 -20.65 40.41
C PRO A 83 35.38 -22.04 40.91
N LYS A 84 34.76 -23.13 40.44
CA LYS A 84 35.16 -24.51 40.78
C LYS A 84 36.51 -24.94 40.20
N GLU A 85 36.96 -24.29 39.13
CA GLU A 85 38.17 -24.70 38.43
C GLU A 85 39.44 -24.15 39.08
N LYS A 86 40.59 -24.69 38.67
CA LYS A 86 41.92 -24.24 39.07
C LYS A 86 42.62 -23.58 37.89
N TYR A 87 43.29 -22.48 38.16
CA TYR A 87 43.93 -21.64 37.15
C TYR A 87 45.39 -21.36 37.52
N GLN A 88 46.21 -21.07 36.52
CA GLN A 88 47.64 -20.80 36.67
C GLN A 88 47.98 -19.36 36.27
N ILE A 89 49.11 -18.86 36.78
CA ILE A 89 49.63 -17.55 36.37
C ILE A 89 49.92 -17.60 34.87
N GLY A 90 49.37 -16.64 34.13
CA GLY A 90 49.47 -16.56 32.67
C GLY A 90 48.23 -17.04 31.91
N ASP A 91 47.26 -17.70 32.55
CA ASP A 91 45.99 -18.08 31.92
C ASP A 91 45.17 -16.85 31.48
N GLU A 92 44.61 -16.91 30.27
CA GLU A 92 43.65 -15.93 29.76
C GLU A 92 42.23 -16.41 30.03
N LEU A 93 41.49 -15.61 30.82
CA LEU A 93 40.18 -15.95 31.34
C LEU A 93 39.11 -14.99 30.85
N VAL A 94 37.93 -15.53 30.58
CA VAL A 94 36.75 -14.76 30.14
C VAL A 94 35.66 -14.84 31.22
N PHE A 95 35.20 -13.69 31.71
CA PHE A 95 34.26 -13.60 32.83
C PHE A 95 32.82 -13.34 32.36
N SER A 96 32.01 -14.39 32.28
CA SER A 96 30.60 -14.30 31.84
C SER A 96 29.75 -13.36 32.71
N ALA A 97 29.98 -13.35 34.03
CA ALA A 97 29.32 -12.47 34.99
C ALA A 97 29.87 -11.03 35.00
N LEU A 98 30.78 -10.68 34.10
CA LEU A 98 31.32 -9.33 33.90
C LEU A 98 31.28 -8.94 32.42
N ALA A 99 30.15 -9.21 31.77
CA ALA A 99 29.92 -8.89 30.35
C ALA A 99 30.99 -9.47 29.41
N TRP A 100 31.50 -10.66 29.73
CA TRP A 100 32.53 -11.37 28.96
C TRP A 100 33.86 -10.62 28.83
N ASN A 101 34.17 -9.72 29.77
CA ASN A 101 35.48 -9.09 29.84
C ASN A 101 36.59 -10.14 29.96
N ARG A 102 37.71 -9.89 29.28
CA ARG A 102 38.90 -10.74 29.34
C ARG A 102 39.88 -10.21 30.36
N GLY A 103 40.67 -11.12 30.90
CA GLY A 103 41.78 -10.76 31.76
C GLY A 103 42.80 -11.89 31.88
N LYS A 104 44.02 -11.53 32.23
CA LYS A 104 45.14 -12.44 32.40
C LYS A 104 45.48 -12.62 33.88
N VAL A 105 45.65 -13.86 34.31
CA VAL A 105 46.04 -14.15 35.70
C VAL A 105 47.49 -13.70 35.92
N THR A 106 47.69 -12.71 36.79
CA THR A 106 49.02 -12.15 37.12
C THR A 106 49.58 -12.71 38.42
N ALA A 107 48.73 -13.12 39.37
CA ALA A 107 49.17 -13.74 40.62
C ALA A 107 48.16 -14.76 41.16
N LEU A 108 48.67 -15.72 41.94
CA LEU A 108 47.88 -16.75 42.61
C LEU A 108 48.32 -16.86 44.07
N ARG A 109 47.38 -16.84 45.02
CA ARG A 109 47.65 -17.06 46.45
C ARG A 109 46.55 -17.89 47.11
N ALA A 110 46.89 -18.61 48.18
CA ALA A 110 45.90 -19.34 48.97
C ALA A 110 44.96 -18.37 49.70
N GLY A 111 43.65 -18.62 49.60
CA GLY A 111 42.62 -17.87 50.29
C GLY A 111 42.57 -18.21 51.78
N VAL A 112 42.47 -17.17 52.62
CA VAL A 112 42.32 -17.33 54.08
C VAL A 112 40.95 -16.82 54.47
N ASN A 113 40.03 -17.74 54.77
CA ASN A 113 38.71 -17.40 55.30
C ASN A 113 38.33 -18.37 56.44
N PRO A 114 38.00 -17.88 57.66
CA PRO A 114 37.58 -18.71 58.77
C PRO A 114 36.31 -19.55 58.51
N ALA A 115 35.48 -19.16 57.53
CA ALA A 115 34.22 -19.83 57.22
C ALA A 115 34.28 -20.78 55.99
N VAL A 116 35.33 -20.68 55.16
CA VAL A 116 35.49 -21.48 53.93
C VAL A 116 36.97 -21.83 53.76
N SER A 117 37.32 -23.09 53.94
CA SER A 117 38.70 -23.59 53.79
C SER A 117 38.95 -24.17 52.40
N GLY A 118 40.12 -23.88 51.82
CA GLY A 118 40.61 -24.57 50.62
C GLY A 118 40.26 -23.94 49.28
N PHE A 119 40.30 -22.60 49.16
CA PHE A 119 40.11 -21.89 47.89
C PHE A 119 41.32 -21.02 47.55
N ASP A 120 41.48 -20.70 46.27
CA ASP A 120 42.56 -19.87 45.76
C ASP A 120 42.05 -18.46 45.43
N VAL A 121 42.91 -17.44 45.54
CA VAL A 121 42.63 -16.08 45.10
C VAL A 121 43.54 -15.76 43.92
N LEU A 122 42.92 -15.53 42.77
CA LEU A 122 43.53 -15.06 41.54
C LEU A 122 43.56 -13.55 41.55
N THR A 123 44.69 -12.94 41.23
CA THR A 123 44.75 -11.56 40.75
C THR A 123 44.75 -11.59 39.23
N VAL A 124 43.83 -10.88 38.62
CA VAL A 124 43.62 -10.83 37.17
C VAL A 124 43.70 -9.40 36.71
N GLU A 125 44.62 -9.14 35.78
CA GLU A 125 44.69 -7.87 35.05
C GLU A 125 43.67 -7.92 33.91
N MET A 126 42.68 -7.05 33.97
CA MET A 126 41.60 -6.93 32.98
C MET A 126 42.08 -6.10 31.78
N ASP A 127 41.39 -6.19 30.63
CA ASP A 127 41.74 -5.40 29.42
C ASP A 127 41.77 -3.88 29.63
N ASP A 128 41.01 -3.36 30.61
CA ASP A 128 41.02 -1.93 31.00
C ASP A 128 42.22 -1.55 31.91
N ARG A 129 43.19 -2.47 32.08
CA ARG A 129 44.33 -2.40 33.00
C ARG A 129 43.93 -2.33 34.48
N SER A 130 42.67 -2.60 34.82
CA SER A 130 42.27 -2.74 36.22
C SER A 130 42.68 -4.11 36.76
N GLU A 131 43.22 -4.13 37.97
CA GLU A 131 43.48 -5.38 38.68
C GLU A 131 42.24 -5.75 39.50
N ARG A 132 41.75 -6.98 39.31
CA ARG A 132 40.63 -7.54 40.08
C ARG A 132 41.01 -8.88 40.67
N MET A 133 40.45 -9.17 41.85
CA MET A 133 40.68 -10.43 42.54
C MET A 133 39.46 -11.34 42.42
N PHE A 134 39.68 -12.61 42.08
CA PHE A 134 38.65 -13.64 41.92
C PHE A 134 38.98 -14.87 42.76
N ALA A 135 37.97 -15.53 43.31
CA ALA A 135 38.14 -16.76 44.08
C ALA A 135 37.93 -18.00 43.19
N ALA A 136 38.90 -18.91 43.19
CA ALA A 136 38.93 -20.15 42.42
C ALA A 136 39.03 -21.37 43.35
N ASN A 137 38.92 -22.59 42.83
CA ASN A 137 38.82 -23.83 43.61
C ASN A 137 37.65 -23.86 44.63
N LEU A 138 36.53 -23.22 44.29
CA LEU A 138 35.28 -23.20 45.07
C LEU A 138 34.25 -24.15 44.44
N GLU A 139 34.12 -25.36 44.97
CA GLU A 139 33.16 -26.35 44.42
C GLU A 139 31.70 -25.87 44.51
N ALA A 140 31.32 -25.27 45.64
CA ALA A 140 29.98 -24.75 45.88
C ALA A 140 29.91 -23.23 45.62
N HIS A 141 29.67 -22.83 44.36
CA HIS A 141 29.47 -21.43 43.98
C HIS A 141 28.34 -21.27 42.96
N PHE A 142 27.55 -20.20 43.08
CA PHE A 142 26.40 -19.92 42.22
C PHE A 142 26.74 -19.62 40.75
N LEU A 143 28.03 -19.40 40.44
CA LEU A 143 28.55 -19.21 39.08
C LEU A 143 29.10 -20.51 38.45
N ASN A 144 29.05 -21.64 39.18
CA ASN A 144 29.50 -22.94 38.66
C ASN A 144 28.41 -23.67 37.86
N GLU A 145 27.16 -23.25 38.02
CA GLU A 145 26.02 -23.65 37.21
C GLU A 145 25.93 -22.68 36.01
N ALA A 146 25.67 -23.20 34.81
CA ALA A 146 25.72 -22.51 33.51
C ALA A 146 25.01 -21.12 33.50
N PRO A 147 25.40 -20.20 32.58
CA PRO A 147 25.28 -18.76 32.83
C PRO A 147 23.84 -18.29 33.01
N ILE A 148 23.70 -17.35 33.95
CA ILE A 148 22.48 -16.61 34.22
C ILE A 148 22.02 -15.93 32.93
N ALA A 149 20.81 -16.24 32.46
CA ALA A 149 20.21 -15.59 31.30
C ALA A 149 20.17 -14.08 31.53
N VAL A 150 20.83 -13.31 30.67
CA VAL A 150 20.78 -11.85 30.71
C VAL A 150 19.37 -11.43 30.27
N PRO A 151 18.70 -10.50 30.97
CA PRO A 151 17.41 -9.97 30.53
C PRO A 151 17.55 -9.38 29.12
N GLU A 152 16.58 -9.65 28.25
CA GLU A 152 16.55 -9.10 26.90
C GLU A 152 16.33 -7.59 26.93
N ASP A 153 16.91 -6.89 25.96
CA ASP A 153 16.50 -5.52 25.64
C ASP A 153 15.15 -5.60 24.91
N ASP A 154 14.12 -4.94 25.42
CA ASP A 154 12.76 -4.92 24.83
C ASP A 154 12.78 -4.52 23.33
N LYS A 155 13.80 -3.73 22.92
CA LYS A 155 14.03 -3.29 21.54
C LYS A 155 14.44 -4.40 20.57
N MET A 156 14.80 -5.57 21.08
CA MET A 156 15.18 -6.75 20.28
C MET A 156 14.05 -7.78 20.18
N SER A 157 12.86 -7.48 20.72
CA SER A 157 11.70 -8.34 20.54
C SER A 157 11.26 -8.36 19.06
N PRO A 158 10.92 -9.54 18.48
CA PRO A 158 10.44 -9.63 17.11
C PRO A 158 9.25 -8.70 16.83
N SER A 159 8.35 -8.54 17.81
CA SER A 159 7.22 -7.62 17.72
C SER A 159 7.63 -6.15 17.53
N PHE A 160 8.66 -5.68 18.25
CA PHE A 160 9.15 -4.32 18.12
C PHE A 160 9.82 -4.09 16.76
N ILE A 161 10.63 -5.05 16.32
CA ILE A 161 11.31 -5.00 15.01
C ILE A 161 10.30 -4.97 13.86
N LEU A 162 9.26 -5.80 13.92
CA LEU A 162 8.20 -5.80 12.90
C LEU A 162 7.39 -4.50 12.91
N GLN A 163 7.19 -3.89 14.07
CA GLN A 163 6.48 -2.61 14.16
C GLN A 163 7.26 -1.46 13.50
N GLU A 164 8.56 -1.39 13.72
CA GLU A 164 9.42 -0.32 13.19
C GLU A 164 9.90 -0.58 11.76
N HIS A 165 10.20 -1.83 11.41
CA HIS A 165 10.87 -2.20 10.17
C HIS A 165 10.11 -3.22 9.30
N GLY A 166 8.93 -3.66 9.72
CA GLY A 166 8.15 -4.72 9.06
C GLY A 166 7.94 -4.47 7.57
N ASN A 167 7.43 -3.28 7.20
CA ASN A 167 7.17 -2.94 5.79
C ASN A 167 8.42 -3.04 4.90
N PHE A 168 9.60 -2.71 5.44
CA PHE A 168 10.85 -2.78 4.69
C PHE A 168 11.35 -4.22 4.55
N ILE A 169 11.22 -5.01 5.62
CA ILE A 169 11.55 -6.45 5.63
C ILE A 169 10.63 -7.20 4.67
N GLU A 170 9.33 -6.95 4.71
CA GLU A 170 8.33 -7.53 3.82
C GLU A 170 8.71 -7.28 2.35
N LYS A 171 8.99 -6.04 1.96
CA LYS A 171 9.42 -5.71 0.59
C LYS A 171 10.67 -6.47 0.14
N LYS A 172 11.64 -6.66 1.03
CA LYS A 172 12.87 -7.40 0.72
C LYS A 172 12.65 -8.90 0.62
N LEU A 173 11.81 -9.47 1.50
CA LEU A 173 11.41 -10.87 1.43
C LEU A 173 10.60 -11.16 0.17
N GLU A 174 9.67 -10.28 -0.17
CA GLU A 174 8.87 -10.37 -1.41
C GLU A 174 9.77 -10.49 -2.63
N ALA A 175 10.73 -9.56 -2.79
CA ALA A 175 11.68 -9.58 -3.91
C ALA A 175 12.59 -10.82 -3.93
N ALA A 176 12.95 -11.35 -2.75
CA ALA A 176 13.75 -12.56 -2.64
C ALA A 176 12.95 -13.81 -3.04
N PHE A 177 11.68 -13.90 -2.62
CA PHE A 177 10.79 -15.00 -2.98
C PHE A 177 10.37 -14.96 -4.44
N ASP A 178 10.14 -13.79 -5.02
CA ASP A 178 9.87 -13.63 -6.45
C ASP A 178 11.03 -14.13 -7.32
N SER A 179 12.25 -14.14 -6.78
CA SER A 179 13.46 -14.64 -7.46
C SER A 179 13.67 -16.15 -7.31
N ASP A 180 12.88 -16.83 -6.47
CA ASP A 180 13.02 -18.26 -6.19
C ASP A 180 12.01 -19.10 -7.00
N GLU A 181 12.50 -20.08 -7.77
CA GLU A 181 11.64 -20.92 -8.63
C GLU A 181 10.85 -22.00 -7.84
N GLY A 182 11.24 -22.25 -6.58
CA GLY A 182 10.64 -23.26 -5.70
C GLY A 182 9.39 -22.76 -4.99
N LEU A 183 9.20 -21.45 -4.90
CA LEU A 183 8.02 -20.82 -4.31
C LEU A 183 7.07 -20.28 -5.39
N VAL A 184 5.78 -20.37 -5.11
CA VAL A 184 4.74 -19.72 -5.91
C VAL A 184 3.94 -18.78 -5.03
N LYS A 185 3.44 -17.71 -5.64
CA LYS A 185 2.62 -16.69 -4.99
C LYS A 185 1.21 -16.69 -5.57
N ILE A 186 0.21 -16.59 -4.71
CA ILE A 186 -1.20 -16.47 -5.08
C ILE A 186 -1.89 -15.54 -4.08
N ALA A 187 -2.48 -14.45 -4.57
CA ALA A 187 -3.26 -13.51 -3.76
C ALA A 187 -2.51 -13.05 -2.49
N GLY A 188 -1.20 -12.76 -2.63
CA GLY A 188 -0.35 -12.32 -1.52
C GLY A 188 0.12 -13.42 -0.57
N ARG A 189 -0.07 -14.70 -0.91
CA ARG A 189 0.39 -15.85 -0.12
C ARG A 189 1.40 -16.72 -0.86
N TRP A 190 2.42 -17.17 -0.15
CA TRP A 190 3.51 -17.99 -0.66
C TRP A 190 3.34 -19.46 -0.30
N PHE A 191 3.71 -20.35 -1.21
CA PHE A 191 3.65 -21.79 -1.01
C PHE A 191 4.69 -22.57 -1.83
N PRO A 192 5.16 -23.75 -1.37
CA PRO A 192 6.13 -24.55 -2.13
C PRO A 192 5.50 -25.17 -3.37
N ARG A 193 6.13 -24.94 -4.53
CA ARG A 193 5.70 -25.47 -5.82
C ARG A 193 5.63 -27.00 -5.84
N ALA A 194 6.56 -27.65 -5.15
CA ALA A 194 6.68 -29.11 -5.11
C ALA A 194 5.46 -29.82 -4.47
N LEU A 195 4.65 -29.09 -3.70
CA LEU A 195 3.45 -29.64 -3.06
C LEU A 195 2.18 -29.46 -3.90
N LEU A 196 2.24 -28.69 -5.00
CA LEU A 196 1.08 -28.42 -5.84
C LEU A 196 0.60 -29.68 -6.55
N ILE A 197 -0.72 -29.75 -6.73
CA ILE A 197 -1.37 -30.78 -7.52
C ILE A 197 -1.35 -30.33 -8.97
N ASP A 198 -1.10 -31.26 -9.88
CA ASP A 198 -1.19 -31.01 -11.31
C ASP A 198 -2.66 -30.80 -11.72
N ILE A 199 -2.95 -29.60 -12.24
CA ILE A 199 -4.27 -29.23 -12.77
C ILE A 199 -4.18 -29.25 -14.29
N ASN A 200 -4.92 -30.14 -14.91
CA ASN A 200 -4.86 -30.33 -16.36
C ASN A 200 -5.82 -29.41 -17.13
N GLN A 201 -5.63 -29.34 -18.45
CA GLN A 201 -6.46 -28.52 -19.34
C GLN A 201 -7.95 -28.86 -19.29
N GLY A 202 -8.31 -30.12 -19.07
CA GLY A 202 -9.70 -30.55 -18.95
C GLY A 202 -10.38 -29.92 -17.74
N GLN A 203 -9.69 -29.88 -16.60
CA GLN A 203 -10.17 -29.24 -15.37
C GLN A 203 -10.29 -27.71 -15.53
N LEU A 204 -9.35 -27.07 -16.23
CA LEU A 204 -9.44 -25.64 -16.56
C LEU A 204 -10.64 -25.36 -17.48
N ASN A 205 -10.93 -26.23 -18.44
CA ASN A 205 -12.10 -26.06 -19.32
C ASN A 205 -13.43 -26.21 -18.55
N LEU A 206 -13.47 -27.07 -17.52
CA LEU A 206 -14.62 -27.17 -16.62
C LEU A 206 -14.78 -25.88 -15.79
N ALA A 207 -13.69 -25.36 -15.22
CA ALA A 207 -13.71 -24.06 -14.54
C ALA A 207 -14.23 -22.93 -15.45
N GLU A 208 -13.77 -22.88 -16.70
CA GLU A 208 -14.27 -21.92 -17.69
C GLU A 208 -15.78 -22.08 -17.91
N ALA A 209 -16.28 -23.30 -18.09
CA ALA A 209 -17.71 -23.53 -18.30
C ALA A 209 -18.56 -23.07 -17.09
N VAL A 210 -18.08 -23.32 -15.88
CA VAL A 210 -18.78 -22.89 -14.64
C VAL A 210 -18.83 -21.36 -14.55
N LEU A 211 -17.72 -20.67 -14.85
CA LEU A 211 -17.69 -19.20 -14.87
C LEU A 211 -18.47 -18.59 -16.04
N ASP A 212 -18.56 -19.28 -17.18
CA ASP A 212 -19.38 -18.82 -18.30
C ASP A 212 -20.87 -18.86 -17.94
N MET A 213 -21.29 -19.91 -17.22
CA MET A 213 -22.65 -20.03 -16.69
C MET A 213 -23.00 -18.96 -15.65
N SER A 214 -22.02 -18.38 -14.94
CA SER A 214 -22.26 -17.27 -14.00
C SER A 214 -22.41 -15.91 -14.69
N GLY A 215 -22.19 -15.81 -16.00
CA GLY A 215 -22.48 -14.62 -16.79
C GLY A 215 -21.69 -13.38 -16.39
N GLY A 216 -20.46 -13.55 -15.88
CA GLY A 216 -19.57 -12.47 -15.47
C GLY A 216 -19.64 -12.11 -13.97
N GLU A 217 -20.48 -12.80 -13.19
CA GLU A 217 -20.38 -12.74 -11.72
C GLU A 217 -19.22 -13.65 -11.26
N PRO A 218 -18.26 -13.12 -10.48
CA PRO A 218 -17.09 -13.89 -10.13
C PRO A 218 -17.41 -14.91 -9.03
N LEU A 219 -16.71 -16.04 -9.07
CA LEU A 219 -16.89 -17.15 -8.14
C LEU A 219 -15.65 -17.38 -7.29
N ASN A 220 -15.85 -17.82 -6.05
CA ASN A 220 -14.74 -18.28 -5.23
C ASN A 220 -14.27 -19.67 -5.69
N THR A 221 -13.04 -20.02 -5.33
CA THR A 221 -12.43 -21.31 -5.68
C THR A 221 -13.23 -22.49 -5.15
N GLU A 222 -13.78 -22.37 -3.93
CA GLU A 222 -14.62 -23.39 -3.31
C GLU A 222 -15.85 -23.76 -4.17
N ALA A 223 -16.45 -22.79 -4.86
CA ALA A 223 -17.55 -23.04 -5.78
C ALA A 223 -17.09 -23.78 -7.03
N LEU A 224 -15.93 -23.40 -7.59
CA LEU A 224 -15.37 -24.04 -8.79
C LEU A 224 -14.97 -25.50 -8.53
N VAL A 225 -14.35 -25.78 -7.37
CA VAL A 225 -13.87 -27.11 -7.00
C VAL A 225 -14.99 -28.15 -6.94
N LYS A 226 -16.24 -27.77 -6.65
CA LYS A 226 -17.36 -28.72 -6.56
C LYS A 226 -17.71 -29.37 -7.89
N ASP A 227 -17.51 -28.63 -8.98
CA ASP A 227 -17.86 -29.06 -10.33
C ASP A 227 -16.64 -29.57 -11.11
N ILE A 228 -15.44 -29.46 -10.52
CA ILE A 228 -14.18 -29.97 -11.08
C ILE A 228 -13.87 -31.32 -10.43
N GLU A 229 -13.71 -32.36 -11.24
CA GLU A 229 -13.26 -33.67 -10.75
C GLU A 229 -11.78 -33.59 -10.32
N LEU A 230 -11.54 -33.55 -9.00
CA LEU A 230 -10.19 -33.60 -8.40
C LEU A 230 -9.87 -35.01 -7.88
N PRO A 231 -8.58 -35.39 -7.82
CA PRO A 231 -8.17 -36.71 -7.33
C PRO A 231 -8.69 -37.00 -5.90
N ALA A 232 -9.19 -38.21 -5.67
CA ALA A 232 -9.73 -38.62 -4.37
C ALA A 232 -8.63 -38.70 -3.29
N GLY A 233 -8.95 -38.24 -2.06
CA GLY A 233 -8.05 -38.32 -0.90
C GLY A 233 -7.13 -37.12 -0.69
N VAL A 234 -7.26 -36.08 -1.53
CA VAL A 234 -6.49 -34.84 -1.43
C VAL A 234 -7.08 -33.90 -0.36
N ASN A 235 -6.21 -33.20 0.37
CA ASN A 235 -6.60 -32.09 1.24
C ASN A 235 -7.24 -30.95 0.43
N THR A 236 -8.50 -30.60 0.76
CA THR A 236 -9.28 -29.57 0.06
C THR A 236 -8.54 -28.23 -0.06
N LYS A 237 -7.82 -27.80 0.98
CA LYS A 237 -7.07 -26.53 0.95
C LYS A 237 -5.92 -26.53 -0.05
N LEU A 238 -5.24 -27.67 -0.17
CA LEU A 238 -4.18 -27.84 -1.16
C LEU A 238 -4.77 -27.85 -2.57
N ALA A 239 -5.95 -28.46 -2.73
CA ALA A 239 -6.66 -28.52 -4.00
C ALA A 239 -7.13 -27.14 -4.47
N GLU A 240 -7.71 -26.34 -3.56
CA GLU A 240 -8.06 -24.93 -3.83
C GLU A 240 -6.83 -24.10 -4.17
N PHE A 241 -5.75 -24.23 -3.42
CA PHE A 241 -4.51 -23.49 -3.69
C PHE A 241 -3.92 -23.87 -5.06
N SER A 242 -3.88 -25.16 -5.39
CA SER A 242 -3.39 -25.64 -6.70
C SER A 242 -4.27 -25.15 -7.86
N LEU A 243 -5.59 -25.16 -7.68
CA LEU A 243 -6.52 -24.63 -8.69
C LEU A 243 -6.34 -23.13 -8.88
N ASN A 244 -6.21 -22.35 -7.80
CA ASN A 244 -5.95 -20.92 -7.90
C ASN A 244 -4.68 -20.62 -8.69
N TYR A 245 -3.62 -21.40 -8.46
CA TYR A 245 -2.37 -21.22 -9.21
C TYR A 245 -2.58 -21.47 -10.70
N ALA A 246 -3.26 -22.57 -11.02
CA ALA A 246 -3.52 -22.95 -12.41
C ALA A 246 -4.40 -21.92 -13.14
N LEU A 247 -5.40 -21.35 -12.45
CA LEU A 247 -6.23 -20.27 -12.98
C LEU A 247 -5.44 -18.97 -13.16
N GLN A 248 -4.54 -18.63 -12.22
CA GLN A 248 -3.70 -17.42 -12.28
C GLN A 248 -2.75 -17.43 -13.47
N VAL A 249 -2.24 -18.61 -13.84
CA VAL A 249 -1.31 -18.79 -14.96
C VAL A 249 -2.02 -18.76 -16.32
N ASP A 250 -3.31 -19.06 -16.37
CA ASP A 250 -4.09 -19.13 -17.61
C ASP A 250 -4.80 -17.79 -17.92
N GLU A 251 -4.45 -17.18 -19.05
CA GLU A 251 -4.89 -15.83 -19.45
C GLU A 251 -6.41 -15.66 -19.62
N ARG A 252 -7.17 -16.76 -19.69
CA ARG A 252 -8.64 -16.70 -19.79
C ARG A 252 -9.29 -16.22 -18.50
N PHE A 253 -8.65 -16.47 -17.37
CA PHE A 253 -9.16 -16.16 -16.05
C PHE A 253 -8.52 -14.89 -15.52
N ASP A 254 -9.27 -14.14 -14.72
CA ASP A 254 -8.77 -13.00 -13.97
C ASP A 254 -9.18 -13.12 -12.51
N GLU A 255 -8.23 -12.84 -11.62
CA GLU A 255 -8.46 -12.76 -10.18
C GLU A 255 -8.98 -11.36 -9.89
N VAL A 256 -10.18 -11.24 -9.32
CA VAL A 256 -10.89 -9.96 -9.18
C VAL A 256 -11.37 -9.72 -7.75
N GLY A 257 -10.84 -10.49 -6.80
CA GLY A 257 -11.19 -10.44 -5.39
C GLY A 257 -10.56 -9.26 -4.65
N PRO A 258 -11.23 -8.73 -3.61
CA PRO A 258 -10.60 -7.81 -2.68
C PRO A 258 -9.54 -8.52 -1.84
N ALA A 259 -8.62 -7.76 -1.25
CA ALA A 259 -7.54 -8.28 -0.41
C ALA A 259 -8.05 -9.29 0.64
N GLY A 260 -7.50 -10.50 0.59
CA GLY A 260 -7.84 -11.60 1.48
C GLY A 260 -8.92 -12.55 0.95
N GLN A 261 -9.59 -12.21 -0.16
CA GLN A 261 -10.53 -13.08 -0.88
C GLN A 261 -10.00 -13.37 -2.27
N VAL A 262 -10.24 -14.59 -2.78
CA VAL A 262 -9.89 -14.98 -4.15
C VAL A 262 -11.18 -15.20 -4.90
N LEU A 263 -11.42 -14.38 -5.92
CA LEU A 263 -12.60 -14.47 -6.77
C LEU A 263 -12.15 -14.51 -8.22
N TRP A 264 -12.70 -15.45 -8.99
CA TRP A 264 -12.33 -15.66 -10.39
C TRP A 264 -13.44 -15.19 -11.32
N CYS A 265 -13.05 -14.50 -12.39
CA CYS A 265 -13.91 -14.14 -13.51
C CYS A 265 -13.28 -14.59 -14.82
N LEU A 266 -14.08 -14.72 -15.89
CA LEU A 266 -13.53 -14.84 -17.23
C LEU A 266 -13.24 -13.44 -17.78
N ARG A 267 -12.02 -13.26 -18.27
CA ARG A 267 -11.57 -11.98 -18.84
C ARG A 267 -12.43 -11.51 -20.01
N ARG A 268 -13.02 -12.44 -20.78
CA ARG A 268 -13.92 -12.10 -21.89
C ARG A 268 -15.29 -11.56 -21.45
N LEU A 269 -15.70 -11.84 -20.21
CA LEU A 269 -16.98 -11.42 -19.63
C LEU A 269 -16.88 -10.12 -18.81
N GLU A 270 -15.66 -9.63 -18.58
CA GLU A 270 -15.46 -8.32 -17.99
C GLU A 270 -16.03 -7.19 -18.87
N PRO A 271 -16.57 -6.12 -18.27
CA PRO A 271 -16.99 -4.95 -19.03
C PRO A 271 -15.84 -4.32 -19.82
N ASP A 272 -16.14 -3.76 -21.00
CA ASP A 272 -15.13 -3.13 -21.86
C ASP A 272 -14.29 -2.08 -21.14
N PHE A 273 -14.94 -1.20 -20.35
CA PHE A 273 -14.30 -0.12 -19.61
C PHE A 273 -13.63 -0.56 -18.29
N VAL A 274 -13.55 -1.87 -18.05
CA VAL A 274 -12.72 -2.49 -17.02
C VAL A 274 -11.46 -3.12 -17.65
N ARG A 275 -11.57 -3.53 -18.91
CA ARG A 275 -10.46 -4.06 -19.72
C ARG A 275 -9.63 -2.96 -20.37
N GLU A 276 -10.29 -1.91 -20.81
CA GLU A 276 -9.67 -0.81 -21.54
C GLU A 276 -10.09 0.53 -20.93
N VAL A 277 -9.16 1.50 -20.91
CA VAL A 277 -9.46 2.84 -20.42
C VAL A 277 -10.48 3.50 -21.36
N PRO A 278 -11.62 3.99 -20.85
CA PRO A 278 -12.61 4.69 -21.68
C PRO A 278 -11.96 5.81 -22.49
N PRO A 279 -12.36 6.04 -23.76
CA PRO A 279 -11.78 7.11 -24.58
C PRO A 279 -11.83 8.49 -23.92
N SER A 280 -12.87 8.75 -23.11
CA SER A 280 -13.00 10.02 -22.38
C SER A 280 -12.02 10.18 -21.22
N LEU A 281 -11.38 9.11 -20.73
CA LEU A 281 -10.39 9.15 -19.66
C LEU A 281 -8.95 9.00 -20.16
N GLN A 282 -8.74 8.76 -21.46
CA GLN A 282 -7.41 8.67 -22.04
C GLN A 282 -6.72 10.04 -21.98
N TYR A 283 -5.71 10.14 -21.12
CA TYR A 283 -4.86 11.31 -20.99
C TYR A 283 -3.55 11.10 -21.73
N VAL A 284 -3.18 12.07 -22.55
CA VAL A 284 -1.84 12.16 -23.15
C VAL A 284 -1.06 13.18 -22.35
N GLU A 285 0.05 12.75 -21.76
CA GLU A 285 0.87 13.58 -20.88
C GLU A 285 1.26 14.90 -21.53
N ILE A 286 1.02 15.98 -20.80
CA ILE A 286 1.40 17.34 -21.17
C ILE A 286 2.59 17.71 -20.28
N GLU A 287 3.73 17.98 -20.89
CA GLU A 287 4.93 18.42 -20.18
C GLU A 287 4.65 19.71 -19.42
N HIS A 288 4.92 19.70 -18.12
CA HIS A 288 4.75 20.84 -17.22
C HIS A 288 5.66 20.69 -16.01
N ASP A 289 6.01 21.81 -15.40
CA ASP A 289 6.75 21.84 -14.13
C ASP A 289 5.80 22.23 -12.98
N ARG A 290 5.60 21.30 -12.04
CA ARG A 290 4.72 21.47 -10.88
C ARG A 290 5.25 22.54 -9.90
N GLU A 291 6.53 22.87 -9.95
CA GLU A 291 7.11 23.95 -9.13
C GLU A 291 6.59 25.33 -9.53
N ASN A 292 6.03 25.49 -10.73
CA ASN A 292 5.39 26.73 -11.16
C ASN A 292 4.02 26.96 -10.50
N LEU A 293 3.43 25.96 -9.83
CA LEU A 293 2.13 26.14 -9.17
C LEU A 293 2.29 26.91 -7.86
N THR A 294 1.45 27.94 -7.68
CA THR A 294 1.31 28.63 -6.39
C THR A 294 0.69 27.70 -5.33
N ASP A 295 0.88 28.01 -4.04
CA ASP A 295 0.28 27.23 -2.94
C ASP A 295 -1.25 27.16 -3.05
N SER A 296 -1.89 28.26 -3.48
CA SER A 296 -3.33 28.31 -3.75
C SER A 296 -3.75 27.37 -4.89
N MET A 297 -2.92 27.19 -5.93
CA MET A 297 -3.18 26.22 -7.01
C MET A 297 -2.99 24.78 -6.54
N LYS A 298 -1.95 24.49 -5.76
CA LYS A 298 -1.72 23.16 -5.17
C LYS A 298 -2.89 22.77 -4.24
N ASN A 299 -3.39 23.72 -3.46
CA ASN A 299 -4.58 23.53 -2.63
C ASN A 299 -5.85 23.26 -3.46
N LEU A 300 -6.06 23.98 -4.56
CA LEU A 300 -7.19 23.74 -5.46
C LEU A 300 -7.06 22.38 -6.16
N GLU A 301 -5.87 22.03 -6.64
CA GLU A 301 -5.56 20.72 -7.23
C GLU A 301 -5.99 19.57 -6.29
N ALA A 302 -5.59 19.64 -5.02
CA ALA A 302 -5.96 18.64 -4.03
C ALA A 302 -7.48 18.58 -3.72
N GLN A 303 -8.21 19.69 -3.88
CA GLN A 303 -9.66 19.76 -3.66
C GLN A 303 -10.48 19.25 -4.85
N LEU A 304 -9.92 19.24 -6.05
CA LEU A 304 -10.62 18.79 -7.26
C LEU A 304 -10.84 17.29 -7.31
N ASP A 305 -10.11 16.52 -6.49
CA ASP A 305 -10.22 15.06 -6.39
C ASP A 305 -10.11 14.38 -7.78
N ASP A 306 -9.22 14.89 -8.64
CA ASP A 306 -8.88 14.31 -9.93
C ASP A 306 -8.00 13.06 -9.72
N GLU A 307 -8.25 12.00 -10.50
CA GLU A 307 -7.58 10.71 -10.40
C GLU A 307 -6.12 10.71 -10.87
N LEU A 308 -5.73 11.70 -11.68
CA LEU A 308 -4.37 11.85 -12.19
C LEU A 308 -3.53 12.81 -11.33
N THR A 309 -4.08 13.37 -10.26
CA THR A 309 -3.31 14.15 -9.28
C THR A 309 -2.38 13.24 -8.50
N PRO A 310 -1.07 13.56 -8.40
CA PRO A 310 -0.10 12.74 -7.67
C PRO A 310 -0.49 12.49 -6.21
N HIS A 311 -0.20 11.29 -5.72
CA HIS A 311 -0.37 10.95 -4.31
C HIS A 311 0.90 11.35 -3.53
N GLU A 312 0.78 12.28 -2.58
CA GLU A 312 1.88 12.58 -1.65
C GLU A 312 1.87 11.56 -0.49
N ASP A 313 3.02 10.92 -0.23
CA ASP A 313 3.19 9.89 0.81
C ASP A 313 2.83 10.36 2.24
N ALA A 314 2.72 11.67 2.47
CA ALA A 314 2.40 12.25 3.77
C ALA A 314 0.94 11.99 4.24
N ASP A 315 0.08 11.45 3.38
CA ASP A 315 -1.36 11.33 3.64
C ASP A 315 -1.74 10.07 4.46
N ILE A 316 -0.77 9.39 5.09
CA ILE A 316 -0.88 8.07 5.74
C ILE A 316 -1.74 8.07 7.03
N GLN A 317 -2.03 9.22 7.66
CA GLN A 317 -2.52 9.23 9.05
C GLN A 317 -4.01 9.56 9.29
N LYS A 318 -4.79 10.01 8.31
CA LYS A 318 -6.22 10.33 8.54
C LYS A 318 -7.12 9.25 7.96
N GLU A 319 -7.82 8.52 8.84
CA GLU A 319 -8.96 7.69 8.45
C GLU A 319 -10.05 8.60 7.87
N ILE A 320 -10.47 8.30 6.64
CA ILE A 320 -11.54 9.02 5.96
C ILE A 320 -12.76 8.11 5.93
N SER A 321 -13.86 8.56 6.54
CA SER A 321 -15.14 7.83 6.56
C SER A 321 -16.09 8.25 5.44
N SER A 322 -15.94 9.47 4.93
CA SER A 322 -16.74 10.02 3.83
C SER A 322 -15.99 11.07 3.04
N ILE A 323 -16.26 11.14 1.73
CA ILE A 323 -15.85 12.24 0.86
C ILE A 323 -17.00 12.66 -0.04
N THR A 324 -16.91 13.85 -0.61
CA THR A 324 -17.80 14.34 -1.66
C THR A 324 -16.93 14.76 -2.84
N ILE A 325 -17.22 14.19 -4.02
CA ILE A 325 -16.47 14.43 -5.25
C ILE A 325 -17.37 15.19 -6.23
N PRO A 326 -16.90 16.31 -6.81
CA PRO A 326 -17.56 16.94 -7.94
C PRO A 326 -17.31 16.13 -9.21
N LEU A 327 -18.36 15.60 -9.83
CA LEU A 327 -18.24 14.71 -10.99
C LEU A 327 -17.82 15.49 -12.25
N ILE A 328 -16.64 15.20 -12.79
CA ILE A 328 -16.21 15.78 -14.07
C ILE A 328 -16.87 15.08 -15.27
N TYR A 329 -16.98 15.78 -16.39
CA TYR A 329 -17.60 15.26 -17.61
C TYR A 329 -17.03 13.93 -18.12
N PRO A 330 -15.70 13.72 -18.16
CA PRO A 330 -15.10 12.44 -18.56
C PRO A 330 -15.65 11.23 -17.82
N HIS A 331 -15.79 11.34 -16.49
CA HIS A 331 -16.31 10.29 -15.62
C HIS A 331 -17.82 10.10 -15.77
N LEU A 332 -18.59 11.20 -15.84
CA LEU A 332 -20.03 11.13 -16.11
C LEU A 332 -20.34 10.42 -17.44
N ARG A 333 -19.55 10.74 -18.48
CA ARG A 333 -19.70 10.16 -19.82
C ARG A 333 -19.40 8.66 -19.81
N ALA A 334 -18.30 8.26 -19.17
CA ALA A 334 -17.89 6.86 -19.07
C ALA A 334 -18.73 6.05 -18.05
N GLY A 335 -19.51 6.71 -17.19
CA GLY A 335 -20.21 6.04 -16.09
C GLY A 335 -19.26 5.55 -15.00
N THR A 336 -18.16 6.27 -14.82
CA THR A 336 -17.11 5.99 -13.85
C THR A 336 -17.05 7.05 -12.76
N LEU A 337 -16.23 6.84 -11.74
CA LEU A 337 -15.93 7.79 -10.67
C LEU A 337 -14.41 7.86 -10.49
N PRO A 338 -13.82 9.06 -10.30
CA PRO A 338 -12.39 9.20 -10.08
C PRO A 338 -12.00 8.58 -8.74
N MET A 339 -10.86 7.89 -8.73
CA MET A 339 -10.24 7.36 -7.53
C MET A 339 -9.07 8.24 -7.11
N SER A 340 -9.40 9.46 -6.66
CA SER A 340 -8.42 10.40 -6.09
C SER A 340 -7.67 9.81 -4.90
N ALA A 341 -6.58 10.47 -4.48
CA ALA A 341 -5.81 10.10 -3.28
C ALA A 341 -6.70 9.86 -2.04
N ARG A 342 -7.72 10.70 -1.88
CA ARG A 342 -8.68 10.61 -0.77
C ARG A 342 -9.72 9.51 -1.00
N ALA A 343 -10.21 9.36 -2.23
CA ALA A 343 -11.23 8.38 -2.59
C ALA A 343 -10.71 6.94 -2.50
N ARG A 344 -9.46 6.70 -2.87
CA ARG A 344 -8.83 5.36 -2.86
C ARG A 344 -8.96 4.66 -1.51
N LYS A 345 -8.94 5.40 -0.40
CA LYS A 345 -9.06 4.87 0.99
C LYS A 345 -10.44 4.30 1.34
N LEU A 346 -11.46 4.57 0.52
CA LEU A 346 -12.82 4.06 0.70
C LEU A 346 -13.06 2.77 -0.08
N PHE A 347 -12.25 2.49 -1.10
CA PHE A 347 -12.44 1.36 -1.99
C PHE A 347 -11.60 0.15 -1.55
N PRO A 348 -12.04 -1.07 -1.89
CA PRO A 348 -11.24 -2.25 -1.64
C PRO A 348 -9.94 -2.22 -2.45
N THR A 349 -8.88 -2.74 -1.85
CA THR A 349 -7.58 -2.96 -2.48
C THR A 349 -7.41 -4.43 -2.85
N ALA A 350 -6.42 -4.75 -3.69
CA ALA A 350 -5.98 -6.11 -3.95
C ALA A 350 -4.47 -6.24 -3.71
N TYR A 351 -3.99 -7.46 -3.50
CA TYR A 351 -2.56 -7.74 -3.40
C TYR A 351 -1.88 -7.74 -4.78
N GLU A 352 -2.51 -8.40 -5.75
CA GLU A 352 -1.92 -8.62 -7.08
C GLU A 352 -2.84 -8.14 -8.20
N SER A 353 -4.16 -8.25 -8.01
CA SER A 353 -5.09 -7.93 -9.10
C SER A 353 -5.08 -6.45 -9.48
N PRO A 354 -4.99 -6.12 -10.79
CA PRO A 354 -5.12 -4.75 -11.28
C PRO A 354 -6.55 -4.21 -11.16
N ARG A 355 -7.54 -5.08 -10.89
CA ARG A 355 -8.95 -4.69 -10.84
C ARG A 355 -9.76 -5.52 -9.85
N VAL A 356 -10.62 -4.87 -9.09
CA VAL A 356 -11.39 -5.53 -8.03
C VAL A 356 -12.88 -5.41 -8.29
N ARG A 357 -13.58 -6.54 -8.28
CA ARG A 357 -15.04 -6.58 -8.29
C ARG A 357 -15.56 -6.34 -6.88
N PHE A 358 -16.45 -5.36 -6.73
CA PHE A 358 -17.05 -5.02 -5.43
C PHE A 358 -18.48 -4.48 -5.60
N THR A 359 -19.14 -4.18 -4.49
CA THR A 359 -20.53 -3.68 -4.53
C THR A 359 -20.62 -2.22 -4.08
N LEU A 360 -21.21 -1.40 -4.93
CA LEU A 360 -21.71 -0.09 -4.53
C LEU A 360 -23.13 -0.23 -3.98
N VAL A 361 -23.45 0.53 -2.94
CA VAL A 361 -24.80 0.54 -2.34
C VAL A 361 -25.36 1.95 -2.42
N ASP A 362 -26.53 2.11 -3.02
CA ASP A 362 -27.22 3.40 -3.02
C ASP A 362 -27.64 3.78 -1.59
N GLY A 363 -27.18 4.93 -1.10
CA GLY A 363 -27.43 5.39 0.26
C GLY A 363 -28.91 5.56 0.61
N LYS A 364 -29.77 5.84 -0.38
CA LYS A 364 -31.21 6.09 -0.22
C LYS A 364 -32.05 4.86 -0.48
N THR A 365 -31.85 4.20 -1.61
CA THR A 365 -32.68 3.06 -2.02
C THR A 365 -32.18 1.72 -1.48
N LYS A 366 -30.93 1.68 -0.98
CA LYS A 366 -30.21 0.45 -0.59
C LYS A 366 -30.03 -0.53 -1.75
N GLN A 367 -30.24 -0.09 -2.99
CA GLN A 367 -29.98 -0.89 -4.17
C GLN A 367 -28.48 -1.23 -4.25
N ARG A 368 -28.18 -2.51 -4.45
CA ARG A 368 -26.83 -3.01 -4.70
C ARG A 368 -26.51 -2.84 -6.18
N ILE A 369 -25.37 -2.22 -6.47
CA ILE A 369 -24.89 -1.89 -7.81
C ILE A 369 -23.56 -2.61 -7.99
N PRO A 370 -23.47 -3.55 -8.95
CA PRO A 370 -22.21 -4.22 -9.25
C PRO A 370 -21.21 -3.22 -9.82
N ALA A 371 -20.00 -3.18 -9.26
CA ALA A 371 -19.00 -2.20 -9.62
C ALA A 371 -17.59 -2.80 -9.64
N TRP A 372 -16.69 -2.10 -10.34
CA TRP A 372 -15.31 -2.50 -10.53
C TRP A 372 -14.39 -1.36 -10.14
N VAL A 373 -13.39 -1.64 -9.33
CA VAL A 373 -12.25 -0.76 -9.10
C VAL A 373 -11.20 -1.10 -10.14
N VAL A 374 -10.77 -0.16 -10.96
CA VAL A 374 -9.64 -0.32 -11.88
C VAL A 374 -8.45 0.40 -11.23
N LEU A 375 -7.62 -0.36 -10.51
CA LEU A 375 -6.57 0.18 -9.64
C LEU A 375 -5.46 0.85 -10.47
N GLU A 376 -5.04 0.19 -11.55
CA GLU A 376 -3.97 0.67 -12.44
C GLU A 376 -4.25 2.08 -12.99
N ASN A 377 -5.51 2.34 -13.36
CA ASN A 377 -5.91 3.59 -14.02
C ASN A 377 -6.69 4.54 -13.10
N GLY A 378 -6.88 4.19 -11.83
CA GLY A 378 -7.43 5.12 -10.83
C GLY A 378 -8.91 5.47 -11.00
N TYR A 379 -9.78 4.54 -11.38
CA TYR A 379 -11.23 4.83 -11.43
C TYR A 379 -12.11 3.66 -11.02
N VAL A 380 -13.38 3.96 -10.73
CA VAL A 380 -14.43 2.99 -10.45
C VAL A 380 -15.44 2.96 -11.59
N PHE A 381 -15.77 1.79 -12.11
CA PHE A 381 -16.76 1.57 -13.16
C PHE A 381 -18.06 0.95 -12.61
N GLY A 382 -19.21 1.32 -13.17
CA GLY A 382 -20.52 0.72 -12.84
C GLY A 382 -21.64 1.73 -12.52
N LEU A 383 -21.38 3.04 -12.63
CA LEU A 383 -22.31 4.09 -12.20
C LEU A 383 -23.15 4.70 -13.33
N ARG A 384 -23.01 4.22 -14.58
CA ARG A 384 -23.70 4.81 -15.75
C ARG A 384 -25.21 4.92 -15.59
N GLU A 385 -25.87 3.81 -15.26
CA GLU A 385 -27.33 3.80 -15.10
C GLU A 385 -27.77 4.53 -13.83
N TRP A 386 -26.94 4.49 -12.78
CA TRP A 386 -27.18 5.23 -11.56
C TRP A 386 -27.16 6.75 -11.80
N TYR A 387 -26.19 7.27 -12.55
CA TYR A 387 -26.13 8.67 -12.97
C TYR A 387 -27.35 9.10 -13.79
N LYS A 388 -27.80 8.25 -14.72
CA LYS A 388 -29.01 8.52 -15.54
C LYS A 388 -30.27 8.59 -14.69
N SER A 389 -30.45 7.65 -13.76
CA SER A 389 -31.62 7.61 -12.88
C SER A 389 -31.73 8.87 -12.00
N HIS A 390 -30.59 9.44 -11.61
CA HIS A 390 -30.49 10.67 -10.83
C HIS A 390 -30.42 11.94 -11.68
N GLN A 391 -30.36 11.82 -13.02
CA GLN A 391 -30.20 12.93 -13.97
C GLN A 391 -28.99 13.82 -13.66
N LEU A 392 -27.86 13.20 -13.29
CA LEU A 392 -26.65 13.95 -12.94
C LEU A 392 -26.03 14.65 -14.16
N ILE A 393 -25.45 15.81 -13.90
CA ILE A 393 -24.71 16.63 -14.86
C ILE A 393 -23.24 16.79 -14.42
N PRO A 394 -22.32 17.21 -15.32
CA PRO A 394 -20.99 17.61 -14.89
C PRO A 394 -21.08 18.66 -13.78
N GLY A 395 -20.26 18.51 -12.74
CA GLY A 395 -20.27 19.32 -11.52
C GLY A 395 -21.19 18.80 -10.40
N SER A 396 -22.03 17.78 -10.65
CA SER A 396 -22.88 17.19 -9.59
C SER A 396 -22.03 16.60 -8.46
N LEU A 397 -22.47 16.78 -7.23
CA LEU A 397 -21.77 16.30 -6.04
C LEU A 397 -22.17 14.86 -5.71
N VAL A 398 -21.20 13.94 -5.78
CA VAL A 398 -21.37 12.53 -5.42
C VAL A 398 -20.68 12.29 -4.08
N GLN A 399 -21.46 11.87 -3.08
CA GLN A 399 -20.95 11.49 -1.77
C GLN A 399 -20.62 10.00 -1.72
N LEU A 400 -19.44 9.68 -1.19
CA LEU A 400 -19.00 8.32 -0.89
C LEU A 400 -18.85 8.14 0.61
N ARG A 401 -19.19 6.95 1.09
CA ARG A 401 -18.99 6.52 2.48
C ARG A 401 -18.61 5.05 2.52
N ARG A 402 -17.84 4.64 3.54
CA ARG A 402 -17.66 3.21 3.82
C ARG A 402 -19.03 2.55 4.02
N GLY A 403 -19.24 1.39 3.42
CA GLY A 403 -20.43 0.57 3.63
C GLY A 403 -20.42 -0.10 5.01
N GLU A 404 -21.49 -0.83 5.29
CA GLU A 404 -21.62 -1.62 6.52
C GLU A 404 -20.68 -2.84 6.49
N LYS A 405 -20.36 -3.34 5.29
CA LYS A 405 -19.41 -4.42 5.08
C LYS A 405 -18.11 -3.90 4.45
N PRO A 406 -16.96 -4.56 4.71
CA PRO A 406 -15.67 -4.14 4.16
C PRO A 406 -15.59 -4.11 2.62
N ASP A 407 -16.42 -4.91 1.94
CA ASP A 407 -16.51 -5.05 0.47
C ASP A 407 -17.57 -4.14 -0.16
N GLU A 408 -18.23 -3.29 0.64
CA GLU A 408 -19.30 -2.40 0.21
C GLU A 408 -18.91 -0.94 0.38
N VAL A 409 -19.23 -0.13 -0.63
CA VAL A 409 -19.09 1.33 -0.55
C VAL A 409 -20.44 1.97 -0.82
N THR A 410 -20.87 2.88 0.06
CA THR A 410 -22.12 3.60 -0.13
C THR A 410 -21.90 4.80 -1.06
N VAL A 411 -22.72 4.90 -2.10
CA VAL A 411 -22.78 6.05 -3.01
C VAL A 411 -24.11 6.78 -2.81
N GLU A 412 -24.06 8.10 -2.69
CA GLU A 412 -25.24 8.92 -2.50
C GLU A 412 -25.12 10.26 -3.23
N VAL A 413 -26.25 10.75 -3.74
CA VAL A 413 -26.38 12.15 -4.18
C VAL A 413 -27.31 12.87 -3.22
N LYS A 414 -26.91 14.09 -2.83
CA LYS A 414 -27.80 15.04 -2.18
C LYS A 414 -28.79 15.57 -3.21
N SER A 415 -29.89 14.83 -3.38
CA SER A 415 -30.97 15.24 -4.26
C SER A 415 -31.66 16.48 -3.71
N GLN A 416 -31.87 17.46 -4.59
CA GLN A 416 -32.71 18.61 -4.32
C GLN A 416 -34.04 18.47 -5.07
N ARG A 417 -35.10 19.10 -4.57
CA ARG A 417 -36.38 19.13 -5.31
C ARG A 417 -36.11 19.74 -6.67
N SER A 418 -36.47 19.03 -7.74
CA SER A 418 -36.16 19.47 -9.11
C SER A 418 -36.59 20.92 -9.31
N SER A 419 -35.59 21.78 -9.53
CA SER A 419 -35.75 23.21 -9.72
C SER A 419 -35.12 23.59 -11.05
N LYS A 420 -35.65 24.67 -11.66
CA LYS A 420 -35.01 25.25 -12.83
C LYS A 420 -34.00 26.27 -12.34
N ASP A 421 -32.72 25.99 -12.54
CA ASP A 421 -31.63 26.88 -12.17
C ASP A 421 -30.89 27.38 -13.41
N TRP A 422 -30.26 28.55 -13.30
CA TRP A 422 -29.44 29.11 -14.35
C TRP A 422 -28.06 28.45 -14.32
N VAL A 423 -27.81 27.56 -15.26
CA VAL A 423 -26.56 26.80 -15.35
C VAL A 423 -25.88 27.09 -16.68
N ARG A 424 -24.55 27.19 -16.64
CA ARG A 424 -23.72 27.29 -17.84
C ARG A 424 -24.00 26.07 -18.71
N THR A 425 -24.44 26.31 -19.95
CA THR A 425 -24.78 25.26 -20.90
C THR A 425 -23.84 25.37 -22.10
N VAL A 426 -23.20 24.26 -22.47
CA VAL A 426 -22.43 24.20 -23.72
C VAL A 426 -23.39 24.00 -24.89
N MET A 427 -23.20 24.80 -25.94
CA MET A 427 -23.93 24.67 -27.20
C MET A 427 -22.92 24.45 -28.32
N VAL A 428 -23.09 23.37 -29.08
CA VAL A 428 -22.20 23.02 -30.19
C VAL A 428 -22.86 23.41 -31.52
N GLY A 429 -22.14 24.18 -32.32
CA GLY A 429 -22.54 24.59 -33.67
C GLY A 429 -22.33 23.47 -34.69
N LYS A 430 -22.99 23.59 -35.85
CA LYS A 430 -22.84 22.62 -36.96
C LYS A 430 -21.44 22.60 -37.58
N ASP A 431 -20.67 23.65 -37.34
CA ASP A 431 -19.29 23.84 -37.77
C ASP A 431 -18.25 23.22 -36.80
N GLY A 432 -18.70 22.59 -35.71
CA GLY A 432 -17.81 22.03 -34.69
C GLY A 432 -17.20 23.09 -33.76
N GLY A 433 -17.70 24.32 -33.81
CA GLY A 433 -17.47 25.32 -32.77
C GLY A 433 -18.37 25.06 -31.56
N PHE A 434 -18.00 25.59 -30.39
CA PHE A 434 -18.87 25.56 -29.22
C PHE A 434 -18.87 26.92 -28.53
N VAL A 435 -19.97 27.22 -27.83
CA VAL A 435 -20.14 28.43 -27.04
C VAL A 435 -20.77 28.08 -25.69
N PHE A 436 -20.59 28.95 -24.70
CA PHE A 436 -21.26 28.81 -23.41
C PHE A 436 -22.36 29.86 -23.26
N ALA A 437 -23.53 29.45 -22.79
CA ALA A 437 -24.61 30.36 -22.45
C ALA A 437 -25.24 29.98 -21.11
N MET A 438 -25.70 30.98 -20.36
CA MET A 438 -26.50 30.74 -19.16
C MET A 438 -27.94 30.42 -19.58
N LEU A 439 -28.40 29.20 -19.32
CA LEU A 439 -29.75 28.75 -19.64
C LEU A 439 -30.41 28.15 -18.40
N LYS A 440 -31.75 28.25 -18.33
CA LYS A 440 -32.52 27.59 -17.27
C LYS A 440 -32.60 26.09 -17.55
N GLN A 441 -31.90 25.29 -16.74
CA GLN A 441 -31.88 23.83 -16.83
C GLN A 441 -32.58 23.21 -15.63
N ALA A 442 -33.19 22.03 -15.84
CA ALA A 442 -33.75 21.27 -14.74
C ALA A 442 -32.62 20.54 -14.01
N ILE A 443 -32.45 20.82 -12.72
CA ILE A 443 -31.41 20.22 -11.89
C ILE A 443 -32.05 19.42 -10.76
N THR A 444 -31.50 18.23 -10.48
CA THR A 444 -32.03 17.24 -9.54
C THR A 444 -31.09 16.94 -8.37
N ALA A 445 -29.84 17.43 -8.43
CA ALA A 445 -28.77 17.16 -7.49
C ALA A 445 -28.04 18.43 -7.09
N GLU A 446 -27.48 18.48 -5.88
CA GLU A 446 -26.49 19.51 -5.53
C GLU A 446 -25.28 19.43 -6.48
N PHE A 447 -24.72 20.58 -6.83
CA PHE A 447 -23.58 20.69 -7.73
C PHE A 447 -22.60 21.76 -7.24
N ASN A 448 -21.38 21.72 -7.76
CA ASN A 448 -20.40 22.78 -7.58
C ASN A 448 -20.61 23.85 -8.67
N ASP A 449 -20.95 25.09 -8.27
CA ASP A 449 -21.28 26.19 -9.20
C ASP A 449 -20.18 26.50 -10.23
N ARG A 450 -18.91 26.34 -9.85
CA ARG A 450 -17.77 26.61 -10.73
C ARG A 450 -17.53 25.45 -11.70
N MET A 451 -17.87 24.22 -11.33
CA MET A 451 -17.67 23.03 -12.18
C MET A 451 -18.90 22.62 -12.98
N ALA A 452 -20.08 23.15 -12.64
CA ALA A 452 -21.33 22.78 -13.28
C ALA A 452 -21.40 23.33 -14.71
N ILE A 453 -21.46 22.40 -15.68
CA ILE A 453 -21.72 22.73 -17.07
C ILE A 453 -22.71 21.71 -17.63
N TYR A 454 -23.89 22.18 -18.02
CA TYR A 454 -24.92 21.36 -18.62
C TYR A 454 -24.53 21.00 -20.06
N VAL A 455 -24.58 19.71 -20.39
CA VAL A 455 -24.29 19.17 -21.72
C VAL A 455 -25.57 18.52 -22.26
N PRO A 456 -26.30 19.17 -23.19
CA PRO A 456 -27.59 18.66 -23.68
C PRO A 456 -27.49 17.32 -24.41
N ASP A 457 -26.42 17.12 -25.18
CA ASP A 457 -26.14 15.90 -25.91
C ASP A 457 -24.64 15.61 -25.88
N PHE A 458 -24.26 14.48 -25.28
CA PHE A 458 -22.85 14.10 -25.16
C PHE A 458 -22.22 13.82 -26.52
N LYS A 459 -22.99 13.34 -27.49
CA LYS A 459 -22.48 13.05 -28.85
C LYS A 459 -22.07 14.31 -29.60
N SER A 460 -22.67 15.45 -29.28
CA SER A 460 -22.32 16.72 -29.91
C SER A 460 -20.87 17.13 -29.64
N LEU A 461 -20.24 16.62 -28.59
CA LEU A 461 -18.84 16.91 -28.25
C LEU A 461 -17.83 15.99 -28.95
N ASP A 462 -18.27 14.88 -29.57
CA ASP A 462 -17.37 13.89 -30.18
C ASP A 462 -16.47 14.48 -31.28
N PRO A 463 -16.97 15.29 -32.23
CA PRO A 463 -16.12 15.88 -33.27
C PRO A 463 -15.07 16.85 -32.71
N ILE A 464 -15.34 17.44 -31.54
CA ILE A 464 -14.42 18.36 -30.87
C ILE A 464 -13.28 17.57 -30.22
N TRP A 465 -13.61 16.44 -29.58
CA TRP A 465 -12.64 15.51 -29.00
C TRP A 465 -11.67 14.93 -30.03
N GLU A 466 -12.15 14.63 -31.24
CA GLU A 466 -11.33 14.06 -32.32
C GLU A 466 -10.37 15.08 -32.95
N LYS A 467 -10.67 16.38 -32.83
CA LYS A 467 -9.87 17.43 -33.47
C LYS A 467 -8.58 17.69 -32.71
N LYS A 468 -7.45 17.27 -33.29
CA LYS A 468 -6.11 17.55 -32.75
C LYS A 468 -5.81 19.06 -32.77
N ARG A 469 -5.51 19.62 -31.58
CA ARG A 469 -5.08 21.00 -31.36
C ARG A 469 -3.96 21.00 -30.32
N SER A 470 -3.11 22.01 -30.34
CA SER A 470 -2.17 22.22 -29.23
C SER A 470 -2.96 22.45 -27.92
N PHE A 471 -2.34 22.13 -26.78
CA PHE A 471 -3.00 22.31 -25.49
C PHE A 471 -3.28 23.80 -25.23
N GLU A 472 -2.32 24.67 -25.49
CA GLU A 472 -2.46 26.12 -25.30
C GLU A 472 -3.57 26.73 -26.18
N ASP A 473 -3.63 26.39 -27.48
CA ASP A 473 -4.70 26.88 -28.37
C ASP A 473 -6.09 26.46 -27.90
N LEU A 474 -6.20 25.25 -27.35
CA LEU A 474 -7.46 24.75 -26.79
C LEU A 474 -7.86 25.55 -25.56
N VAL A 475 -6.94 25.78 -24.63
CA VAL A 475 -7.18 26.55 -23.41
C VAL A 475 -7.56 28.00 -23.74
N LEU A 476 -6.85 28.64 -24.67
CA LEU A 476 -7.17 29.99 -25.15
C LEU A 476 -8.58 30.05 -25.75
N LEU A 477 -8.95 29.06 -26.57
CA LEU A 477 -10.28 29.00 -27.18
C LEU A 477 -11.37 28.81 -26.13
N VAL A 478 -11.20 27.88 -25.19
CA VAL A 478 -12.17 27.66 -24.10
C VAL A 478 -12.30 28.93 -23.26
N MET A 479 -11.18 29.56 -22.89
CA MET A 479 -11.18 30.77 -22.09
C MET A 479 -11.86 31.94 -22.81
N ARG A 480 -11.62 32.14 -24.12
CA ARG A 480 -12.32 33.14 -24.94
C ARG A 480 -13.83 32.96 -24.95
N GLU A 481 -14.32 31.72 -24.93
CA GLU A 481 -15.77 31.47 -24.87
C GLU A 481 -16.33 31.70 -23.46
N LEU A 482 -15.57 31.37 -22.41
CA LEU A 482 -15.99 31.62 -21.03
C LEU A 482 -16.03 33.12 -20.69
N THR A 483 -15.06 33.91 -21.16
CA THR A 483 -15.03 35.36 -20.89
C THR A 483 -16.25 36.10 -21.44
N LYS A 484 -16.85 35.64 -22.55
CA LYS A 484 -18.08 36.23 -23.11
C LYS A 484 -19.26 36.17 -22.14
N SER A 485 -19.26 35.23 -21.22
CA SER A 485 -20.33 35.07 -20.22
C SER A 485 -20.15 35.96 -18.98
N ASN A 486 -18.97 36.56 -18.79
CA ASN A 486 -18.66 37.43 -17.67
C ASN A 486 -18.32 38.86 -18.14
N PRO A 487 -19.08 39.90 -17.75
CA PRO A 487 -18.79 41.29 -18.14
C PRO A 487 -17.39 41.80 -17.78
N GLN A 488 -16.75 41.24 -16.75
CA GLN A 488 -15.38 41.58 -16.36
C GLN A 488 -14.30 40.81 -17.13
N GLY A 489 -14.69 39.79 -17.91
CA GLY A 489 -13.76 38.94 -18.65
C GLY A 489 -12.87 38.07 -17.75
N HIS A 490 -13.25 37.87 -16.49
CA HIS A 490 -12.51 37.05 -15.53
C HIS A 490 -13.06 35.61 -15.53
N VAL A 491 -12.18 34.61 -15.50
CA VAL A 491 -12.54 33.19 -15.43
C VAL A 491 -11.74 32.56 -14.29
N HIS A 492 -12.42 31.83 -13.41
CA HIS A 492 -11.74 31.12 -12.32
C HIS A 492 -11.07 29.84 -12.84
N ALA A 493 -9.90 29.48 -12.31
CA ALA A 493 -9.14 28.30 -12.76
C ALA A 493 -9.94 26.98 -12.69
N GLN A 494 -10.76 26.81 -11.65
CA GLN A 494 -11.69 25.66 -11.50
C GLN A 494 -12.75 25.58 -12.61
N GLU A 495 -13.28 26.73 -13.05
CA GLU A 495 -14.27 26.80 -14.13
C GLU A 495 -13.64 26.43 -15.46
N LEU A 496 -12.44 26.96 -15.72
CA LEU A 496 -11.67 26.63 -16.90
C LEU A 496 -11.31 25.13 -16.94
N TYR A 497 -10.89 24.56 -15.81
CA TYR A 497 -10.63 23.13 -15.67
C TYR A 497 -11.85 22.27 -16.06
N ALA A 498 -13.03 22.61 -15.54
CA ALA A 498 -14.26 21.88 -15.87
C ALA A 498 -14.63 22.00 -17.35
N ALA A 499 -14.47 23.20 -17.93
CA ALA A 499 -14.78 23.47 -19.33
C ALA A 499 -13.82 22.78 -20.31
N VAL A 500 -12.51 22.77 -20.02
CA VAL A 500 -11.52 22.06 -20.84
C VAL A 500 -11.79 20.56 -20.82
N ASN A 501 -12.13 19.99 -19.65
CA ASN A 501 -12.47 18.57 -19.53
C ASN A 501 -13.76 18.16 -20.27
N LEU A 502 -14.57 19.10 -20.78
CA LEU A 502 -15.66 18.77 -21.71
C LEU A 502 -15.15 18.30 -23.08
N VAL A 503 -13.97 18.77 -23.49
CA VAL A 503 -13.46 18.64 -24.87
C VAL A 503 -12.09 17.96 -24.95
N ARG A 504 -11.38 17.84 -23.82
CA ARG A 504 -10.11 17.09 -23.71
C ARG A 504 -9.85 16.72 -22.26
N ARG A 505 -9.55 15.45 -21.98
CA ARG A 505 -9.10 15.02 -20.64
C ARG A 505 -7.79 15.71 -20.27
N VAL A 506 -7.77 16.42 -19.14
CA VAL A 506 -6.54 17.03 -18.59
C VAL A 506 -6.62 17.13 -17.06
N PRO A 507 -5.57 16.73 -16.31
CA PRO A 507 -5.49 17.00 -14.88
C PRO A 507 -5.34 18.49 -14.56
N PRO A 508 -5.51 18.92 -13.29
CA PRO A 508 -5.40 20.33 -12.93
C PRO A 508 -4.00 20.93 -13.18
N ALA A 509 -2.92 20.20 -12.87
CA ALA A 509 -1.57 20.75 -12.87
C ALA A 509 -1.07 21.32 -14.21
N PRO A 510 -1.19 20.62 -15.37
CA PRO A 510 -0.79 21.20 -16.65
C PRO A 510 -1.53 22.49 -17.00
N LEU A 511 -2.82 22.57 -16.66
CA LEU A 511 -3.62 23.76 -16.88
C LEU A 511 -3.15 24.91 -15.99
N PHE A 512 -2.91 24.65 -14.71
CA PHE A 512 -2.48 25.68 -13.75
C PHE A 512 -1.07 26.19 -14.06
N ALA A 513 -0.15 25.30 -14.43
CA ALA A 513 1.19 25.67 -14.89
C ALA A 513 1.13 26.55 -16.15
N LEU A 514 0.27 26.22 -17.12
CA LEU A 514 0.08 27.04 -18.31
C LEU A 514 -0.44 28.44 -17.98
N LEU A 515 -1.38 28.55 -17.03
CA LEU A 515 -1.95 29.84 -16.60
C LEU A 515 -0.91 30.76 -15.93
N GLU A 516 0.09 30.20 -15.25
CA GLU A 516 1.19 30.97 -14.63
C GLU A 516 2.33 31.29 -15.60
N THR A 517 2.60 30.41 -16.57
CA THR A 517 3.80 30.52 -17.41
C THR A 517 3.55 31.19 -18.75
N SER A 518 2.34 31.09 -19.31
CA SER A 518 2.04 31.70 -20.61
C SER A 518 1.68 33.19 -20.46
N PRO A 519 2.30 34.09 -21.24
CA PRO A 519 2.02 35.52 -21.20
C PRO A 519 0.60 35.87 -21.67
N ALA A 520 -0.11 34.92 -22.29
CA ALA A 520 -1.48 35.12 -22.74
C ALA A 520 -2.51 35.21 -21.60
N PHE A 521 -2.12 34.84 -20.37
CA PHE A 521 -2.99 34.85 -19.19
C PHE A 521 -2.48 35.83 -18.14
N LYS A 522 -3.38 36.68 -17.63
CA LYS A 522 -3.11 37.61 -16.52
C LYS A 522 -3.90 37.19 -15.29
N HIS A 523 -3.19 36.85 -14.20
CA HIS A 523 -3.81 36.59 -12.90
C HIS A 523 -4.39 37.88 -12.32
N VAL A 524 -5.65 37.83 -11.86
CA VAL A 524 -6.38 38.99 -11.31
C VAL A 524 -6.79 38.80 -9.84
N GLY A 525 -6.33 37.72 -9.19
CA GLY A 525 -6.58 37.42 -7.78
C GLY A 525 -7.60 36.28 -7.55
N ASP A 526 -7.52 35.62 -6.39
CA ASP A 526 -8.38 34.48 -6.01
C ASP A 526 -8.49 33.42 -7.13
N LEU A 527 -7.37 33.07 -7.77
CA LEU A 527 -7.30 32.11 -8.88
C LEU A 527 -8.17 32.48 -10.10
N HIS A 528 -8.51 33.75 -10.26
CA HIS A 528 -9.14 34.27 -11.48
C HIS A 528 -8.08 34.75 -12.46
N PHE A 529 -8.35 34.52 -13.74
CA PHE A 529 -7.50 34.89 -14.86
C PHE A 529 -8.31 35.62 -15.91
N ARG A 530 -7.65 36.49 -16.67
CA ARG A 530 -8.18 37.10 -17.90
C ARG A 530 -7.17 36.92 -19.03
N LEU A 531 -7.65 36.98 -20.26
CA LEU A 531 -6.76 36.99 -21.42
C LEU A 531 -6.04 38.34 -21.49
N ASP A 532 -4.75 38.29 -21.84
CA ASP A 532 -4.02 39.50 -22.18
C ASP A 532 -4.40 39.93 -23.59
N GLU A 533 -4.89 41.17 -23.72
CA GLU A 533 -5.24 41.77 -25.01
C GLU A 533 -3.99 42.15 -25.81
N ASP A 534 -2.87 42.40 -25.12
CA ASP A 534 -1.59 42.83 -25.72
C ASP A 534 -0.72 41.64 -26.19
N ALA A 535 -1.00 40.42 -25.71
CA ALA A 535 -0.29 39.20 -26.11
C ALA A 535 -0.83 38.57 -27.41
N GLN A 536 -1.83 39.21 -28.04
CA GLN A 536 -2.49 38.73 -29.26
C GLN A 536 -2.07 39.48 -30.54
N SER A 537 -1.12 40.42 -30.44
CA SER A 537 -0.54 41.17 -31.57
C SER A 537 0.81 40.64 -32.03
#